data_AF-A0A498IIN6-F1
#
_entry.id   AF-A0A498IIN6-F1
#
_cell.length_a   1.000
_cell.length_b   1.000
_cell.length_c   1.000
_cell.angle_alpha   90.00
_cell.angle_beta   90.00
_cell.angle_gamma   90.00
#
_symmetry.space_group_name_H-M   'P 1'
#
loop_
_entity.id
_entity.type
_entity.pdbx_description
1 polymer ?
#
loop_
_entity_poly.entity_id
_entity_poly.type
_entity_poly.pdbx_seq_one_letter_code
_entity_poly.pdbx_strand_id
1 'polypeptide(L)'
;MVQIPLWRQKASNRADGVVLWDYHVICVQKKGSGDTPATHLVWDLDSSLAFPCPLATYVLETFCPSFQTFSELRRCFRIVHAPIFLRFFASDRRHMKDSNGNWLRQPPLYQPIVAQDGTVHNLDGYFQIRATDAVTGTGVDVTNAVFTEKLGVVVTENQLEEFFSQIP
;
A
#
# COMPACT_ATOMS: atom_id res chain seq x y z
N MET A 1 -15.35 8.90 -4.40
CA MET A 1 -14.71 7.67 -3.91
C MET A 1 -13.64 7.32 -4.92
N VAL A 2 -12.38 7.28 -4.52
CA VAL A 2 -11.30 6.87 -5.42
C VAL A 2 -11.40 5.37 -5.61
N GLN A 3 -11.28 4.89 -6.84
CA GLN A 3 -11.26 3.45 -7.15
C GLN A 3 -9.93 3.10 -7.80
N ILE A 4 -9.27 2.10 -7.27
CA ILE A 4 -7.94 1.67 -7.68
C ILE A 4 -8.04 0.27 -8.30
N PRO A 5 -7.79 0.13 -9.61
CA PRO A 5 -7.80 -1.18 -10.24
C PRO A 5 -6.53 -1.96 -9.90
N LEU A 6 -6.69 -3.18 -9.38
CA LEU A 6 -5.63 -4.14 -9.17
C LEU A 6 -5.99 -5.48 -9.82
N TRP A 7 -5.07 -6.01 -10.63
CA TRP A 7 -5.18 -7.33 -11.26
C TRP A 7 -4.61 -8.43 -10.36
N ARG A 8 -4.91 -9.69 -10.70
CA ARG A 8 -4.45 -10.87 -9.95
C ARG A 8 -4.91 -10.84 -8.49
N GLN A 9 -6.19 -10.54 -8.26
CA GLN A 9 -6.77 -10.45 -6.92
C GLN A 9 -7.73 -11.62 -6.67
N LYS A 10 -7.56 -12.33 -5.55
CA LYS A 10 -8.38 -13.50 -5.16
C LYS A 10 -9.87 -13.18 -5.04
N ALA A 11 -10.20 -11.93 -4.69
CA ALA A 11 -11.57 -11.47 -4.56
C ALA A 11 -12.28 -11.23 -5.91
N SER A 12 -11.55 -11.24 -7.03
CA SER A 12 -12.16 -11.04 -8.34
C SER A 12 -12.99 -12.25 -8.75
N ASN A 13 -14.22 -11.99 -9.19
CA ASN A 13 -15.08 -12.98 -9.86
C ASN A 13 -15.01 -12.86 -11.40
N ARG A 14 -14.14 -11.98 -11.91
CA ARG A 14 -14.01 -11.68 -13.34
C ARG A 14 -12.91 -12.52 -13.96
N ALA A 15 -13.04 -12.80 -15.26
CA ALA A 15 -12.03 -13.55 -16.01
C ALA A 15 -10.68 -12.81 -16.11
N ASP A 16 -10.71 -11.47 -16.08
CA ASP A 16 -9.50 -10.63 -16.08
C ASP A 16 -8.85 -10.51 -14.69
N GLY A 17 -9.49 -11.00 -13.63
CA GLY A 17 -8.93 -11.01 -12.28
C GLY A 17 -8.79 -9.63 -11.62
N VAL A 18 -9.47 -8.59 -12.15
CA VAL A 18 -9.39 -7.22 -11.61
C VAL A 18 -10.37 -7.01 -10.45
N VAL A 19 -9.94 -6.23 -9.46
CA VAL A 19 -10.78 -5.68 -8.38
C VAL A 19 -10.59 -4.16 -8.32
N LEU A 20 -11.68 -3.43 -8.09
CA LEU A 20 -11.66 -1.99 -7.83
C LEU A 20 -11.69 -1.76 -6.32
N TRP A 21 -10.53 -1.44 -5.75
CA TRP A 21 -10.37 -1.17 -4.32
C TRP A 21 -10.57 0.31 -4.01
N ASP A 22 -11.12 0.62 -2.84
CA ASP A 22 -11.08 1.96 -2.25
C ASP A 22 -9.67 2.29 -1.72
N TYR A 23 -9.00 1.30 -1.13
CA TYR A 23 -7.56 1.27 -0.87
C TYR A 23 -7.08 -0.19 -0.76
N HIS A 24 -5.78 -0.43 -0.97
CA HIS A 24 -5.17 -1.75 -0.75
C HIS A 24 -3.83 -1.60 -0.03
N VAL A 25 -3.48 -2.56 0.82
CA VAL A 25 -2.25 -2.53 1.61
C VAL A 25 -1.42 -3.78 1.33
N ILE A 26 -0.16 -3.57 0.99
CA ILE A 26 0.83 -4.62 0.77
C ILE A 26 2.05 -4.37 1.65
N CYS A 27 2.79 -5.43 2.00
CA CYS A 27 4.09 -5.29 2.65
C CYS A 27 5.20 -5.53 1.63
N VAL A 28 6.18 -4.63 1.56
CA VAL A 28 7.36 -4.79 0.73
C VAL A 28 8.55 -5.06 1.63
N GLN A 29 9.17 -6.23 1.46
CA GLN A 29 10.40 -6.61 2.13
C GLN A 29 11.58 -6.36 1.20
N LYS A 30 12.51 -5.52 1.66
CA LYS A 30 13.80 -5.36 1.02
C LYS A 30 14.71 -6.56 1.33
N LYS A 31 15.36 -7.12 0.30
CA LYS A 31 16.47 -8.07 0.48
C LYS A 31 17.80 -7.33 0.63
N GLY A 32 18.66 -7.83 1.52
CA GLY A 32 19.98 -7.25 1.79
C GLY A 32 20.97 -7.48 0.65
N SER A 33 22.07 -6.73 0.65
CA SER A 33 23.12 -6.71 -0.39
C SER A 33 23.86 -8.04 -0.62
N GLY A 34 23.61 -9.07 0.20
CA GLY A 34 24.21 -10.41 0.08
C GLY A 34 23.38 -11.42 -0.71
N ASP A 35 22.13 -11.09 -1.06
CA ASP A 35 21.28 -11.97 -1.86
C ASP A 35 21.44 -11.63 -3.35
N THR A 36 21.86 -12.57 -4.19
CA THR A 36 21.92 -12.38 -5.64
C THR A 36 21.01 -13.37 -6.38
N PRO A 37 20.03 -12.90 -7.18
CA PRO A 37 19.65 -11.50 -7.39
C PRO A 37 18.85 -10.94 -6.19
N ALA A 38 19.25 -9.74 -5.71
CA ALA A 38 18.54 -9.02 -4.66
C ALA A 38 17.24 -8.47 -5.25
N THR A 39 16.18 -9.27 -5.21
CA THR A 39 14.84 -8.82 -5.60
C THR A 39 14.05 -8.49 -4.34
N HIS A 40 13.47 -7.29 -4.29
CA HIS A 40 12.50 -6.93 -3.26
C HIS A 40 11.28 -7.85 -3.39
N LEU A 41 10.68 -8.20 -2.27
CA LEU A 41 9.57 -9.14 -2.18
C LEU A 41 8.31 -8.42 -1.72
N VAL A 42 7.20 -8.69 -2.40
CA VAL A 42 5.86 -8.21 -2.06
C VAL A 42 5.09 -9.33 -1.38
N TRP A 43 4.53 -8.98 -0.23
CA TRP A 43 3.65 -9.80 0.58
C TRP A 43 2.25 -9.21 0.50
N ASP A 44 1.45 -9.76 -0.41
CA ASP A 44 0.04 -9.42 -0.59
C ASP A 44 -0.81 -10.68 -0.34
N LEU A 45 -1.58 -10.67 0.75
CA LEU A 45 -2.43 -11.80 1.13
C LEU A 45 -3.61 -12.00 0.18
N ASP A 46 -4.03 -10.95 -0.53
CA ASP A 46 -5.17 -10.95 -1.43
C ASP A 46 -4.76 -11.22 -2.90
N SER A 47 -3.46 -11.29 -3.19
CA SER A 47 -2.96 -11.61 -4.53
C SER A 47 -3.15 -13.08 -4.89
N SER A 48 -3.41 -13.35 -6.17
CA SER A 48 -3.36 -14.68 -6.79
C SER A 48 -1.98 -15.03 -7.36
N LEU A 49 -0.99 -14.13 -7.24
CA LEU A 49 0.41 -14.40 -7.60
C LEU A 49 1.10 -15.26 -6.52
N ALA A 50 2.38 -15.56 -6.73
CA ALA A 50 3.22 -16.21 -5.73
C ALA A 50 3.26 -15.40 -4.42
N PHE A 51 3.42 -16.07 -3.27
CA PHE A 51 3.48 -15.45 -1.97
C PHE A 51 4.74 -15.93 -1.20
N PRO A 52 5.80 -15.11 -1.08
CA PRO A 52 5.93 -13.74 -1.60
C PRO A 52 6.15 -13.68 -3.13
N CYS A 53 5.89 -12.51 -3.73
CA CYS A 53 6.09 -12.22 -5.16
C CYS A 53 7.29 -11.26 -5.35
N PRO A 54 8.17 -11.45 -6.35
CA PRO A 54 9.15 -10.43 -6.71
C PRO A 54 8.48 -9.10 -7.08
N LEU A 55 8.99 -7.97 -6.59
CA LEU A 55 8.39 -6.64 -6.78
C LEU A 55 8.14 -6.31 -8.25
N ALA A 56 9.12 -6.54 -9.13
CA ALA A 56 8.98 -6.29 -10.56
C ALA A 56 7.83 -7.10 -11.19
N THR A 57 7.70 -8.39 -10.82
CA THR A 57 6.59 -9.24 -11.26
C THR A 57 5.25 -8.70 -10.74
N TYR A 58 5.20 -8.31 -9.46
CA TYR A 58 3.98 -7.76 -8.85
C TYR A 58 3.54 -6.46 -9.53
N VAL A 59 4.48 -5.54 -9.81
CA VAL A 59 4.18 -4.28 -10.53
C VAL A 59 3.61 -4.57 -11.92
N LEU A 60 4.26 -5.44 -12.69
CA LEU A 60 3.83 -5.76 -14.05
C LEU A 60 2.45 -6.45 -14.08
N GLU A 61 2.20 -7.41 -13.18
CA GLU A 61 1.00 -8.25 -13.23
C GLU A 61 -0.18 -7.75 -12.40
N THR A 62 0.05 -7.02 -11.31
CA THR A 62 -1.01 -6.47 -10.45
C THR A 62 -1.33 -5.03 -10.81
N PHE A 63 -0.32 -4.19 -11.06
CA PHE A 63 -0.57 -2.80 -11.44
C PHE A 63 -0.79 -2.68 -12.94
N CYS A 64 -0.10 -3.46 -13.77
CA CYS A 64 -0.25 -3.38 -15.24
C CYS A 64 -0.09 -1.93 -15.75
N PRO A 65 1.08 -1.29 -15.58
CA PRO A 65 1.30 0.13 -15.95
C PRO A 65 1.11 0.42 -17.44
N SER A 66 1.17 -0.59 -18.30
CA SER A 66 0.89 -0.48 -19.74
C SER A 66 -0.60 -0.29 -20.04
N PHE A 67 -1.49 -0.62 -19.09
CA PHE A 67 -2.92 -0.40 -19.23
C PHE A 67 -3.21 1.09 -18.99
N GLN A 68 -3.62 1.79 -20.05
CA GLN A 68 -3.98 3.20 -19.94
C GLN A 68 -5.22 3.34 -19.06
N THR A 69 -4.99 3.81 -17.83
CA THR A 69 -6.04 4.18 -16.90
C THR A 69 -6.48 5.61 -17.14
N PHE A 70 -7.77 5.88 -16.94
CA PHE A 70 -8.25 7.25 -16.84
C PHE A 70 -7.54 7.97 -15.69
N SER A 71 -7.41 9.29 -15.77
CA SER A 71 -6.71 10.08 -14.74
C SER A 71 -7.25 9.84 -13.33
N GLU A 72 -8.55 9.56 -13.20
CA GLU A 72 -9.24 9.27 -11.93
C GLU A 72 -8.89 7.90 -11.33
N LEU A 73 -8.32 6.99 -12.14
CA LEU A 73 -7.93 5.63 -11.73
C LEU A 73 -6.42 5.48 -11.54
N ARG A 74 -5.66 6.59 -11.62
CA ARG A 74 -4.21 6.57 -11.40
C ARG A 74 -3.90 6.22 -9.95
N ARG A 75 -2.95 5.31 -9.79
CA ARG A 75 -2.47 4.87 -8.47
C ARG A 75 -1.47 5.86 -7.89
N CYS A 76 -1.60 6.07 -6.59
CA CYS A 76 -0.58 6.68 -5.76
C CYS A 76 -0.27 5.71 -4.62
N PHE A 77 0.98 5.69 -4.19
CA PHE A 77 1.46 4.76 -3.18
C PHE A 77 1.97 5.57 -1.99
N ARG A 78 1.33 5.42 -0.84
CA ARG A 78 1.91 5.85 0.43
C ARG A 78 2.85 4.76 0.93
N ILE A 79 4.13 5.08 1.05
CA ILE A 79 5.14 4.15 1.54
C ILE A 79 5.51 4.56 2.94
N VAL A 80 5.31 3.65 3.89
CA VAL A 80 5.59 3.87 5.32
C VAL A 80 6.57 2.82 5.80
N HIS A 81 7.65 3.26 6.45
CA HIS A 81 8.60 2.34 7.04
C HIS A 81 7.94 1.49 8.14
N ALA A 82 8.14 0.17 8.12
CA ALA A 82 7.39 -0.77 8.97
C ALA A 82 7.48 -0.47 10.49
N PRO A 83 8.66 -0.17 11.07
CA PRO A 83 8.74 0.27 12.47
C PRO A 83 7.92 1.52 12.80
N ILE A 84 7.82 2.48 11.87
CA ILE A 84 6.97 3.67 12.03
C ILE A 84 5.50 3.26 11.97
N PHE A 85 5.12 2.46 10.98
CA PHE A 85 3.75 1.96 10.84
C PHE A 85 3.30 1.23 12.11
N LEU A 86 4.07 0.27 12.61
CA LEU A 86 3.76 -0.49 13.82
C LEU A 86 3.64 0.38 15.07
N ARG A 87 4.41 1.47 15.14
CA ARG A 87 4.39 2.41 16.27
C ARG A 87 3.17 3.33 16.26
N PHE A 88 2.77 3.78 15.07
CA PHE A 88 1.89 4.92 14.91
C PHE A 88 0.53 4.60 14.30
N PHE A 89 0.34 3.43 13.68
CA PHE A 89 -0.92 3.04 13.07
C PHE A 89 -1.98 2.76 14.13
N ALA A 90 -3.20 3.25 13.89
CA ALA A 90 -4.36 2.97 14.73
C ALA A 90 -5.65 2.89 13.91
N SER A 91 -6.47 1.89 14.22
CA SER A 91 -7.79 1.73 13.62
C SER A 91 -8.75 1.06 14.59
N ASP A 92 -9.74 1.83 15.02
CA ASP A 92 -10.91 1.35 15.76
C ASP A 92 -11.96 0.66 14.88
N ARG A 93 -11.63 0.46 13.58
CA ARG A 93 -12.45 -0.25 12.59
C ARG A 93 -13.80 0.42 12.30
N ARG A 94 -14.01 1.68 12.70
CA ARG A 94 -15.29 2.39 12.51
C ARG A 94 -15.76 2.43 11.06
N HIS A 95 -14.83 2.50 10.11
CA HIS A 95 -15.11 2.54 8.67
C HIS A 95 -15.72 1.22 8.14
N MET A 96 -15.60 0.11 8.88
CA MET A 96 -16.19 -1.18 8.52
C MET A 96 -17.61 -1.38 9.10
N LYS A 97 -18.24 -0.33 9.62
CA LYS A 97 -19.62 -0.35 10.12
C LYS A 97 -20.55 0.44 9.19
N ASP A 98 -21.76 -0.08 9.00
CA ASP A 98 -22.83 0.67 8.33
C ASP A 98 -23.40 1.77 9.24
N SER A 99 -24.36 2.54 8.71
CA SER A 99 -25.02 3.62 9.45
C SER A 99 -25.82 3.15 10.67
N ASN A 100 -26.15 1.85 10.75
CA ASN A 100 -26.85 1.22 11.86
C ASN A 100 -25.86 0.59 12.87
N GLY A 101 -24.56 0.67 12.62
CA GLY A 101 -23.50 0.10 13.46
C GLY A 101 -23.22 -1.38 13.22
N ASN A 102 -23.84 -2.01 12.20
CA ASN A 102 -23.57 -3.39 11.83
C ASN A 102 -22.25 -3.51 11.07
N TRP A 103 -21.56 -4.63 11.25
CA TRP A 103 -20.33 -4.89 10.52
C TRP A 103 -20.58 -5.21 9.04
N LEU A 104 -19.93 -4.48 8.14
CA LEU A 104 -19.92 -4.76 6.70
C LEU A 104 -19.23 -6.10 6.39
N ARG A 105 -18.21 -6.43 7.18
CA ARG A 105 -17.49 -7.73 7.20
C ARG A 105 -17.09 -8.06 8.62
N GLN A 106 -17.03 -9.35 8.96
CA GLN A 106 -16.61 -9.75 10.30
C GLN A 106 -15.21 -9.20 10.61
N PRO A 107 -15.03 -8.48 11.73
CA PRO A 107 -13.75 -7.93 12.09
C PRO A 107 -12.81 -9.04 12.59
N PRO A 108 -11.49 -8.81 12.57
CA PRO A 108 -10.54 -9.71 13.23
C PRO A 108 -10.87 -9.89 14.72
N LEU A 109 -10.63 -11.10 15.25
CA LEU A 109 -10.98 -11.47 16.63
C LEU A 109 -10.16 -10.75 17.71
N TYR A 110 -8.96 -10.28 17.36
CA TYR A 110 -8.12 -9.51 18.28
C TYR A 110 -8.68 -8.08 18.45
N GLN A 111 -8.30 -7.40 19.53
CA GLN A 111 -8.74 -6.03 19.81
C GLN A 111 -8.29 -5.03 18.74
N PRO A 112 -8.99 -3.90 18.53
CA PRO A 112 -8.53 -2.87 17.60
C PRO A 112 -7.10 -2.42 17.90
N ILE A 113 -6.36 -2.05 16.84
CA ILE A 113 -4.97 -1.61 16.98
C ILE A 113 -4.99 -0.16 17.47
N VAL A 114 -4.31 0.09 18.59
CA VAL A 114 -4.11 1.41 19.20
C VAL A 114 -2.63 1.76 19.07
N ALA A 115 -2.33 2.98 18.64
CA ALA A 115 -0.95 3.45 18.49
C ALA A 115 -0.27 3.63 19.85
N GLN A 116 1.06 3.68 19.86
CA GLN A 116 1.84 3.82 21.10
C GLN A 116 1.50 5.10 21.89
N ASP A 117 1.08 6.17 21.21
CA ASP A 117 0.68 7.46 21.82
C ASP A 117 -0.77 7.48 22.33
N GLY A 118 -1.49 6.35 22.26
CA GLY A 118 -2.90 6.24 22.66
C GLY A 118 -3.90 6.64 21.57
N THR A 119 -3.44 7.01 20.36
CA THR A 119 -4.35 7.25 19.23
C THR A 119 -5.12 5.97 18.90
N VAL A 120 -6.45 6.07 18.81
CA VAL A 120 -7.35 4.93 18.50
C VAL A 120 -7.76 4.87 17.03
N HIS A 121 -7.59 5.97 16.29
CA HIS A 121 -8.01 6.06 14.90
C HIS A 121 -7.17 7.08 14.13
N ASN A 122 -6.50 6.64 13.07
CA ASN A 122 -5.82 7.51 12.11
C ASN A 122 -5.71 6.90 10.69
N LEU A 123 -6.47 5.84 10.41
CA LEU A 123 -6.45 5.11 9.14
C LEU A 123 -6.65 6.04 7.93
N ASP A 124 -7.51 7.05 8.04
CA ASP A 124 -7.77 8.05 7.00
C ASP A 124 -6.49 8.73 6.50
N GLY A 125 -5.53 9.01 7.40
CA GLY A 125 -4.24 9.61 7.03
C GLY A 125 -3.36 8.69 6.16
N TYR A 126 -3.63 7.38 6.16
CA TYR A 126 -2.89 6.42 5.35
C TYR A 126 -3.45 6.32 3.93
N PHE A 127 -4.78 6.21 3.77
CA PHE A 127 -5.38 5.97 2.46
C PHE A 127 -5.90 7.23 1.74
N GLN A 128 -6.16 8.33 2.46
CA GLN A 128 -6.52 9.59 1.81
C GLN A 128 -5.24 10.22 1.23
N ILE A 129 -5.04 10.01 -0.06
CA ILE A 129 -3.90 10.53 -0.82
C ILE A 129 -4.43 11.51 -1.86
N ARG A 130 -3.84 12.71 -1.93
CA ARG A 130 -4.04 13.65 -3.03
C ARG A 130 -2.88 13.54 -4.00
N ALA A 131 -3.14 13.75 -5.29
CA ALA A 131 -2.08 13.75 -6.30
C ALA A 131 -0.99 14.81 -6.01
N THR A 132 -1.37 15.91 -5.34
CA THR A 132 -0.44 16.96 -4.88
C THR A 132 0.48 16.52 -3.75
N ASP A 133 0.18 15.42 -3.07
CA ASP A 133 1.00 14.90 -1.97
C ASP A 133 2.18 14.09 -2.51
N ALA A 134 2.13 13.69 -3.79
CA ALA A 134 3.20 12.93 -4.43
C ALA A 134 4.48 13.79 -4.54
N VAL A 135 5.60 13.21 -4.14
CA VAL A 135 6.90 13.88 -4.19
C VAL A 135 7.24 14.25 -5.64
N THR A 136 7.55 15.54 -5.86
CA THR A 136 7.86 16.09 -7.20
C THR A 136 9.33 15.97 -7.58
N GLY A 137 10.19 15.53 -6.66
CA GLY A 137 11.64 15.37 -6.85
C GLY A 137 12.08 13.91 -6.73
N THR A 138 13.30 13.64 -7.19
CA THR A 138 14.04 12.38 -6.98
C THR A 138 15.25 12.66 -6.08
N GLY A 139 15.69 11.67 -5.29
CA GLY A 139 16.94 11.77 -4.52
C GLY A 139 16.84 11.47 -3.02
N VAL A 140 17.99 11.63 -2.36
CA VAL A 140 18.28 11.17 -0.98
C VAL A 140 17.33 11.77 0.07
N ASP A 141 16.85 12.99 -0.12
CA ASP A 141 15.95 13.63 0.85
C ASP A 141 14.57 12.94 0.90
N VAL A 142 14.09 12.45 -0.24
CA VAL A 142 12.82 11.71 -0.35
C VAL A 142 12.94 10.32 0.28
N THR A 143 14.06 9.63 0.08
CA THR A 143 14.28 8.32 0.69
C THR A 143 14.55 8.41 2.19
N ASN A 144 15.16 9.49 2.68
CA ASN A 144 15.31 9.72 4.13
C ASN A 144 13.96 9.97 4.83
N ALA A 145 13.06 10.72 4.18
CA ALA A 145 11.75 11.04 4.74
C ALA A 145 10.91 9.79 5.08
N VAL A 146 11.07 8.68 4.34
CA VAL A 146 10.34 7.43 4.64
C VAL A 146 10.69 6.87 6.02
N PHE A 147 11.89 7.17 6.54
CA PHE A 147 12.40 6.69 7.82
C PHE A 147 12.16 7.66 8.99
N THR A 148 11.68 8.87 8.72
CA THR A 148 11.44 9.90 9.75
C THR A 148 9.98 10.29 9.86
N GLU A 149 9.25 10.34 8.73
CA GLU A 149 7.88 10.85 8.69
C GLU A 149 6.86 9.81 9.12
N LYS A 150 5.91 10.21 9.98
CA LYS A 150 4.86 9.32 10.55
C LYS A 150 4.01 8.62 9.47
N LEU A 151 3.73 9.32 8.37
CA LEU A 151 2.97 8.80 7.24
C LEU A 151 3.86 8.47 6.03
N GLY A 152 5.19 8.44 6.24
CA GLY A 152 6.20 8.24 5.21
C GLY A 152 6.04 9.19 4.03
N VAL A 153 6.18 8.67 2.82
CA VAL A 153 6.14 9.45 1.58
C VAL A 153 5.05 8.97 0.64
N VAL A 154 4.62 9.83 -0.28
CA VAL A 154 3.71 9.45 -1.37
C VAL A 154 4.49 9.49 -2.69
N VAL A 155 4.40 8.40 -3.45
CA VAL A 155 4.99 8.30 -4.79
C VAL A 155 3.93 7.92 -5.81
N THR A 156 4.16 8.29 -7.07
CA THR A 156 3.33 7.84 -8.20
C THR A 156 3.78 6.46 -8.70
N GLU A 157 2.95 5.84 -9.54
CA GLU A 157 3.27 4.55 -10.18
C GLU A 157 4.62 4.54 -10.91
N ASN A 158 4.94 5.63 -11.61
CA ASN A 158 6.19 5.74 -12.37
C ASN A 158 7.43 5.89 -11.48
N GLN A 159 7.26 6.22 -10.19
CA GLN A 159 8.36 6.43 -9.25
C GLN A 159 8.60 5.22 -8.35
N LEU A 160 7.69 4.23 -8.33
CA LEU A 160 7.68 3.18 -7.31
C LEU A 160 8.94 2.30 -7.33
N GLU A 161 9.28 1.75 -8.49
CA GLU A 161 10.45 0.87 -8.63
C GLU A 161 11.76 1.63 -8.41
N GLU A 162 11.87 2.85 -8.96
CA GLU A 162 13.02 3.72 -8.74
C GLU A 162 13.19 4.05 -7.25
N PHE A 163 12.10 4.38 -6.55
CA PHE A 163 12.13 4.67 -5.12
C PHE A 163 12.71 3.49 -4.32
N PHE A 164 12.23 2.26 -4.56
CA PHE A 164 12.76 1.08 -3.89
C PHE A 164 14.20 0.72 -4.28
N SER A 165 14.70 1.19 -5.43
CA SER A 165 16.12 1.04 -5.79
C SER A 165 17.04 1.98 -5.00
N GLN A 166 16.51 3.11 -4.51
CA GLN A 166 17.25 4.18 -3.83
C GLN A 166 17.18 4.10 -2.30
N ILE A 167 16.24 3.34 -1.73
CA ILE A 167 16.17 3.14 -0.27
C ILE A 167 17.43 2.39 0.19
N PRO A 168 18.15 2.89 1.23
CA PRO A 168 19.36 2.27 1.79
C PRO A 168 19.13 0.88 2.40
#